data_AF-A0A0S4MQ49-F1
#
_entry.id   AF-A0A0S4MQ49-F1
#
_cell.length_a   1.000
_cell.length_b   1.000
_cell.length_c   1.000
_cell.angle_alpha   90.00
_cell.angle_beta   90.00
_cell.angle_gamma   90.00
#
_symmetry.space_group_name_H-M   'P 1'
#
loop_
_entity.id
_entity.type
_entity.pdbx_description
1 polymer ?
#
loop_
_entity_poly.entity_id
_entity_poly.type
_entity_poly.pdbx_seq_one_letter_code
_entity_poly.pdbx_strand_id
1 'polypeptide(L)'
;MKITSARFIASLSDIRQLPTDGLPEVALVGRSNVGKSSLINKICNKKNLAFVSSTPGKTQTINFFLINESFYIVDLPGYGYAKVPEHVKAGWSKLIENYLGGREQLKLVLHIVDARHEPTELDKMMAGWLDYFKIPYVIVITKIDKIARSKIARQVEMIKNAFGKLRYCQQFVTFSAITGVGKNELLSIIEQYIGSVQRGKNISKTQGRQPQKVS
;
A
#
# COMPACT_ATOMS: atom_id res chain seq x y z
N MET A 1 -9.69 -13.18 -0.47
CA MET A 1 -8.61 -13.51 0.49
C MET A 1 -9.05 -13.40 1.95
N LYS A 2 -8.66 -14.35 2.82
CA LYS A 2 -8.76 -14.22 4.29
C LYS A 2 -7.39 -13.91 4.89
N ILE A 3 -7.29 -12.87 5.72
CA ILE A 3 -6.06 -12.56 6.48
C ILE A 3 -6.09 -13.34 7.80
N THR A 4 -5.04 -14.13 8.01
CA THR A 4 -4.84 -15.02 9.17
C THR A 4 -3.63 -14.62 10.01
N SER A 5 -2.60 -14.04 9.40
CA SER A 5 -1.46 -13.43 10.09
C SER A 5 -1.10 -12.06 9.49
N ALA A 6 -0.63 -11.16 10.34
CA ALA A 6 -0.12 -9.84 9.96
C ALA A 6 0.88 -9.38 11.02
N ARG A 7 2.11 -9.07 10.60
CA ARG A 7 3.23 -8.68 11.49
C ARG A 7 3.99 -7.49 10.93
N PHE A 8 4.34 -6.54 11.79
CA PHE A 8 5.30 -5.50 11.43
C PHE A 8 6.69 -6.10 11.35
N ILE A 9 7.43 -5.80 10.28
CA ILE A 9 8.77 -6.33 10.03
C ILE A 9 9.83 -5.27 10.22
N ALA A 10 9.70 -4.13 9.53
CA ALA A 10 10.72 -3.09 9.55
C ALA A 10 10.14 -1.72 9.18
N SER A 11 10.87 -0.68 9.59
CA SER A 11 10.68 0.71 9.19
C SER A 11 12.01 1.20 8.62
N LEU A 12 12.07 1.43 7.31
CA LEU A 12 13.32 1.61 6.56
C LEU A 12 13.39 3.02 5.95
N SER A 13 14.52 3.71 6.13
CA SER A 13 14.79 5.00 5.47
C SER A 13 15.73 4.86 4.27
N ASP A 14 16.32 3.69 4.05
CA ASP A 14 17.28 3.40 2.99
C ASP A 14 16.80 2.23 2.13
N ILE A 15 16.72 2.46 0.81
CA ILE A 15 16.25 1.46 -0.16
C ILE A 15 17.16 0.22 -0.23
N ARG A 16 18.43 0.34 0.19
CA ARG A 16 19.37 -0.79 0.23
C ARG A 16 19.03 -1.80 1.33
N GLN A 17 18.19 -1.41 2.28
CA GLN A 17 17.77 -2.25 3.41
C GLN A 17 16.41 -2.93 3.15
N LEU A 18 15.80 -2.72 1.98
CA LEU A 18 14.52 -3.36 1.66
C LEU A 18 14.65 -4.88 1.70
N PRO A 19 13.58 -5.61 2.11
CA PRO A 19 13.57 -7.07 2.07
C PRO A 19 13.96 -7.61 0.67
N THR A 20 14.67 -8.72 0.61
CA THR A 20 15.12 -9.32 -0.67
C THR A 20 14.61 -10.76 -0.86
N ASP A 21 13.62 -11.16 -0.06
CA ASP A 21 13.00 -12.49 -0.10
C ASP A 21 12.09 -12.73 -1.31
N GLY A 22 11.86 -11.70 -2.13
CA GLY A 22 11.13 -11.79 -3.40
C GLY A 22 9.61 -11.84 -3.26
N LEU A 23 9.07 -11.64 -2.05
CA LEU A 23 7.62 -11.64 -1.85
C LEU A 23 6.96 -10.43 -2.54
N PRO A 24 5.75 -10.60 -3.11
CA PRO A 24 5.03 -9.50 -3.74
C PRO A 24 4.66 -8.41 -2.72
N GLU A 25 4.58 -7.17 -3.19
CA GLU A 25 4.31 -5.98 -2.37
C GLU A 25 3.08 -5.24 -2.88
N VAL A 26 2.26 -4.79 -1.92
CA VAL A 26 1.18 -3.83 -2.13
C VAL A 26 1.49 -2.59 -1.32
N ALA A 27 1.80 -1.49 -2.00
CA ALA A 27 2.14 -0.24 -1.34
C ALA A 27 0.92 0.66 -1.14
N LEU A 28 0.88 1.39 -0.03
CA LEU A 28 -0.11 2.41 0.26
C LEU A 28 0.56 3.76 0.16
N VAL A 29 -0.02 4.66 -0.63
CA VAL A 29 0.45 6.03 -0.78
C VAL A 29 -0.71 6.99 -0.62
N GLY A 30 -0.45 8.18 -0.11
CA GLY A 30 -1.50 9.17 0.10
C GLY A 30 -1.08 10.23 1.08
N ARG A 31 -1.84 11.34 1.11
CA ARG A 31 -1.59 12.44 2.03
C ARG A 31 -1.49 11.98 3.47
N SER A 32 -0.78 12.78 4.25
CA SER A 32 -0.74 12.60 5.69
C SER A 32 -2.14 12.72 6.29
N ASN A 33 -2.46 11.83 7.24
CA ASN A 33 -3.78 11.76 7.88
C ASN A 33 -4.97 11.44 6.93
N VAL A 34 -4.71 10.96 5.71
CA VAL A 34 -5.76 10.52 4.76
C VAL A 34 -6.41 9.19 5.18
N GLY A 35 -5.74 8.41 6.04
CA GLY A 35 -6.27 7.15 6.59
C GLY A 35 -5.49 5.88 6.24
N LYS A 36 -4.24 5.97 5.76
CA LYS A 36 -3.36 4.80 5.46
C LYS A 36 -3.30 3.79 6.61
N SER A 37 -2.80 4.19 7.79
CA SER A 37 -2.70 3.31 8.96
C SER A 37 -4.05 2.70 9.37
N SER A 38 -5.12 3.50 9.32
CA SER A 38 -6.48 3.02 9.63
C SER A 38 -6.96 1.96 8.63
N LEU A 39 -6.63 2.12 7.34
CA LEU A 39 -6.91 1.14 6.30
C LEU A 39 -6.12 -0.17 6.54
N ILE A 40 -4.81 -0.08 6.82
CA ILE A 40 -3.97 -1.25 7.14
C ILE A 40 -4.57 -2.05 8.30
N ASN A 41 -4.86 -1.36 9.40
CA ASN A 41 -5.44 -1.95 10.61
C ASN A 41 -6.78 -2.65 10.31
N LYS A 42 -7.66 -2.00 9.54
CA LYS A 42 -8.97 -2.55 9.19
C LYS A 42 -8.89 -3.75 8.25
N ILE A 43 -8.03 -3.70 7.23
CA ILE A 43 -7.80 -4.81 6.30
C ILE A 43 -7.24 -6.01 7.07
N CYS A 44 -6.23 -5.78 7.91
CA CYS A 44 -5.55 -6.83 8.67
C CYS A 44 -6.31 -7.33 9.91
N ASN A 45 -7.48 -6.77 10.24
CA ASN A 45 -8.21 -7.06 11.48
C ASN A 45 -7.34 -6.89 12.75
N LYS A 46 -6.48 -5.87 12.78
CA LYS A 46 -5.60 -5.55 13.93
C LYS A 46 -5.87 -4.11 14.35
N LYS A 47 -5.90 -3.83 15.66
CA LYS A 47 -6.15 -2.47 16.17
C LYS A 47 -4.91 -1.56 16.11
N ASN A 48 -3.71 -2.11 16.32
CA ASN A 48 -2.47 -1.36 16.50
C ASN A 48 -1.30 -1.93 15.68
N LEU A 49 -1.56 -2.46 14.47
CA LEU A 49 -0.48 -2.96 13.62
C LEU A 49 0.29 -1.78 13.00
N ALA A 50 -0.42 -0.88 12.34
CA ALA A 50 0.12 0.38 11.86
C ALA A 50 -0.24 1.50 12.86
N PHE A 51 0.75 2.27 13.27
CA PHE A 51 0.52 3.35 14.23
C PHE A 51 -0.31 4.47 13.58
N VAL A 52 -1.42 4.83 14.23
CA VAL A 52 -2.30 5.93 13.81
C VAL A 52 -1.86 7.19 14.57
N SER A 53 -0.85 7.90 14.07
CA SER A 53 -0.45 9.20 14.64
C SER A 53 -1.34 10.31 14.10
N SER A 54 -1.82 11.20 14.97
CA SER A 54 -2.46 12.45 14.58
C SER A 54 -1.43 13.53 14.19
N THR A 55 -0.18 13.42 14.68
CA THR A 55 0.90 14.38 14.44
C THR A 55 1.52 14.20 13.06
N PRO A 56 1.38 15.18 12.16
CA PRO A 56 2.01 15.17 10.84
C PRO A 56 3.56 15.23 10.94
N GLY A 57 4.30 14.41 10.19
CA GLY A 57 5.69 14.73 9.80
C GLY A 57 6.80 13.86 10.39
N LYS A 58 6.49 12.80 11.15
CA LYS A 58 7.52 11.95 11.78
C LYS A 58 7.97 10.74 10.96
N THR A 59 7.16 10.27 10.01
CA THR A 59 7.46 9.06 9.25
C THR A 59 8.11 9.44 7.92
N GLN A 60 9.44 9.45 7.89
CA GLN A 60 10.25 9.51 6.65
C GLN A 60 10.64 8.11 6.15
N THR A 61 10.09 7.07 6.79
CA THR A 61 10.43 5.67 6.56
C THR A 61 9.32 4.94 5.83
N ILE A 62 9.71 3.90 5.12
CA ILE A 62 8.82 2.91 4.51
C ILE A 62 8.59 1.79 5.52
N ASN A 63 7.33 1.51 5.87
CA ASN A 63 7.00 0.47 6.84
C ASN A 63 6.53 -0.81 6.15
N PHE A 64 7.10 -1.94 6.53
CA PHE A 64 6.78 -3.25 5.97
C PHE A 64 5.96 -4.08 6.95
N PHE A 65 4.84 -4.61 6.46
CA PHE A 65 3.96 -5.51 7.18
C PHE A 65 3.83 -6.82 6.41
N LEU A 66 4.35 -7.92 6.96
CA LEU A 66 4.23 -9.23 6.35
C LEU A 66 2.85 -9.82 6.64
N ILE A 67 2.12 -10.16 5.59
CA ILE A 67 0.75 -10.65 5.65
C ILE A 67 0.70 -12.10 5.17
N ASN A 68 0.08 -12.97 5.98
CA ASN A 68 -0.07 -14.40 5.69
C ASN A 68 1.27 -15.12 5.35
N GLU A 69 2.41 -14.57 5.77
CA GLU A 69 3.77 -15.03 5.38
C GLU A 69 3.95 -15.16 3.85
N SER A 70 3.27 -14.30 3.07
CA SER A 70 3.13 -14.49 1.62
C SER A 70 3.28 -13.22 0.80
N PHE A 71 3.02 -12.05 1.37
CA PHE A 71 3.19 -10.77 0.69
C PHE A 71 3.36 -9.64 1.71
N TYR A 72 3.87 -8.51 1.26
CA TYR A 72 3.98 -7.31 2.08
C TYR A 72 2.88 -6.31 1.78
N ILE A 73 2.30 -5.77 2.84
CA ILE A 73 1.70 -4.43 2.79
C ILE A 73 2.80 -3.44 3.15
N VAL A 74 2.99 -2.43 2.30
CA VAL A 74 4.05 -1.43 2.45
C VAL A 74 3.40 -0.05 2.66
N ASP A 75 3.63 0.58 3.80
CA ASP A 75 3.14 1.95 4.07
C ASP A 75 4.21 2.95 3.68
N LEU A 76 3.96 3.68 2.59
CA LEU A 76 4.85 4.74 2.14
C LEU A 76 4.60 6.02 2.95
N PRO A 77 5.66 6.81 3.21
CA PRO A 77 5.54 8.07 3.93
C PRO A 77 4.55 9.01 3.23
N GLY A 78 3.66 9.62 4.00
CA GLY A 78 2.62 10.50 3.45
C GLY A 78 3.16 11.83 2.93
N TYR A 79 2.59 12.33 1.84
CA TYR A 79 2.94 13.64 1.26
C TYR A 79 2.05 14.78 1.78
N GLY A 80 2.44 16.02 1.44
CA GLY A 80 1.66 17.23 1.71
C GLY A 80 1.86 17.85 3.10
N TYR A 81 3.01 17.62 3.71
CA TYR A 81 3.39 18.33 4.94
C TYR A 81 3.88 19.75 4.60
N ALA A 82 3.11 20.77 5.00
CA ALA A 82 3.43 22.17 4.76
C ALA A 82 4.63 22.70 5.58
N LYS A 83 5.12 21.95 6.58
CA LYS A 83 6.11 22.41 7.57
C LYS A 83 7.48 21.70 7.49
N VAL A 84 7.73 20.84 6.51
CA VAL A 84 9.04 20.16 6.38
C VAL A 84 9.99 20.99 5.51
N PRO A 85 11.28 21.10 5.90
CA PRO A 85 12.30 21.76 5.09
C PRO A 85 12.41 21.17 3.68
N GLU A 86 12.81 21.99 2.72
CA GLU A 86 12.85 21.62 1.29
C GLU A 86 13.75 20.40 1.01
N HIS A 87 14.88 20.27 1.73
CA HIS A 87 15.76 19.09 1.62
C HIS A 87 15.08 17.78 2.04
N VAL A 88 14.13 17.84 2.98
CA VAL A 88 13.35 16.67 3.41
C VAL A 88 12.32 16.30 2.34
N LYS A 89 11.71 17.29 1.67
CA LYS A 89 10.82 17.04 0.53
C LYS A 89 11.58 16.41 -0.63
N ALA A 90 12.78 16.89 -0.93
CA ALA A 90 13.63 16.31 -1.97
C ALA A 90 14.05 14.87 -1.65
N GLY A 91 14.44 14.59 -0.39
CA GLY A 91 14.77 13.25 0.07
C GLY A 91 13.58 12.29 0.03
N TRP A 92 12.39 12.76 0.44
CA TRP A 92 11.14 12.01 0.33
C TRP A 92 10.83 11.67 -1.13
N SER A 93 10.90 12.65 -2.03
CA SER A 93 10.65 12.45 -3.46
C SER A 93 11.60 11.39 -4.02
N LYS A 94 12.90 11.45 -3.70
CA LYS A 94 13.89 10.48 -4.16
C LYS A 94 13.65 9.06 -3.63
N LEU A 95 13.29 8.92 -2.35
CA LEU A 95 13.00 7.60 -1.77
C LEU A 95 11.78 6.95 -2.43
N ILE A 96 10.70 7.72 -2.60
CA ILE A 96 9.47 7.25 -3.23
C ILE A 96 9.69 6.96 -4.71
N GLU A 97 10.36 7.85 -5.43
CA GLU A 97 10.67 7.67 -6.85
C GLU A 97 11.51 6.42 -7.09
N ASN A 98 12.55 6.20 -6.28
CA ASN A 98 13.37 4.99 -6.35
C ASN A 98 12.57 3.72 -6.02
N TYR A 99 11.69 3.78 -5.02
CA TYR A 99 10.84 2.65 -4.66
C TYR A 99 9.84 2.33 -5.78
N LEU A 100 9.14 3.34 -6.32
CA LEU A 100 8.15 3.15 -7.39
C LEU A 100 8.82 2.70 -8.70
N GLY A 101 9.95 3.30 -9.08
CA GLY A 101 10.62 3.01 -10.35
C GLY A 101 11.52 1.78 -10.36
N GLY A 102 11.95 1.28 -9.19
CA GLY A 102 12.99 0.24 -9.10
C GLY A 102 12.57 -1.08 -8.45
N ARG A 103 11.33 -1.21 -7.97
CA ARG A 103 10.92 -2.36 -7.14
C ARG A 103 10.08 -3.37 -7.93
N GLU A 104 10.71 -4.41 -8.46
CA GLU A 104 10.03 -5.49 -9.20
C GLU A 104 8.95 -6.22 -8.38
N GLN A 105 9.13 -6.28 -7.06
CA GLN A 105 8.18 -6.91 -6.15
C GLN A 105 6.88 -6.09 -5.99
N LEU A 106 6.89 -4.80 -6.30
CA LEU A 106 5.70 -3.95 -6.24
C LEU A 106 4.68 -4.36 -7.31
N LYS A 107 3.55 -4.92 -6.88
CA LYS A 107 2.50 -5.42 -7.78
C LYS A 107 1.29 -4.51 -7.88
N LEU A 108 1.02 -3.73 -6.83
CA LEU A 108 -0.15 -2.85 -6.77
C LEU A 108 0.12 -1.67 -5.83
N VAL A 109 -0.37 -0.49 -6.19
CA VAL A 109 -0.44 0.67 -5.29
C VAL A 109 -1.89 0.98 -4.91
N LEU A 110 -2.15 1.15 -3.62
CA LEU A 110 -3.38 1.71 -3.08
C LEU A 110 -3.15 3.20 -2.85
N HIS A 111 -3.63 4.02 -3.78
CA HIS A 111 -3.50 5.47 -3.71
C HIS A 111 -4.72 6.08 -3.01
N ILE A 112 -4.49 6.58 -1.80
CA ILE A 112 -5.56 6.92 -0.87
C ILE A 112 -5.89 8.41 -0.93
N VAL A 113 -7.19 8.71 -1.08
CA VAL A 113 -7.76 10.07 -1.06
C VAL A 113 -8.94 10.16 -0.09
N ASP A 114 -9.20 11.36 0.43
CA ASP A 114 -10.25 11.62 1.43
C ASP A 114 -11.57 12.03 0.75
N ALA A 115 -12.67 11.29 0.99
CA ALA A 115 -13.96 11.54 0.33
C ALA A 115 -14.58 12.93 0.59
N ARG A 116 -14.09 13.65 1.61
CA ARG A 116 -14.65 14.93 2.05
C ARG A 116 -14.20 16.11 1.21
N HIS A 117 -13.17 15.94 0.39
CA HIS A 117 -12.56 17.02 -0.37
C HIS A 117 -12.25 16.55 -1.79
N GLU A 118 -12.09 17.51 -2.70
CA GLU A 118 -11.54 17.23 -4.02
C GLU A 118 -10.07 16.77 -3.91
N PRO A 119 -9.60 15.85 -4.79
CA PRO A 119 -8.20 15.49 -4.87
C PRO A 119 -7.30 16.71 -5.06
N THR A 120 -6.23 16.78 -4.27
CA THR A 120 -5.27 17.89 -4.35
C THR A 120 -4.31 17.73 -5.53
N GLU A 121 -3.58 18.79 -5.87
CA GLU A 121 -2.52 18.71 -6.88
C GLU A 121 -1.45 17.67 -6.54
N LEU A 122 -1.15 17.45 -5.26
CA LEU A 122 -0.24 16.38 -4.84
C LEU A 122 -0.82 14.98 -5.07
N ASP A 123 -2.15 14.83 -4.93
CA ASP A 123 -2.81 13.57 -5.27
C ASP A 123 -2.72 13.32 -6.78
N LYS A 124 -3.02 14.33 -7.60
CA LYS A 124 -2.92 14.25 -9.07
C LYS A 124 -1.48 13.96 -9.52
N MET A 125 -0.49 14.61 -8.92
CA MET A 125 0.92 14.37 -9.20
C MET A 125 1.33 12.93 -8.88
N MET A 126 0.89 12.38 -7.74
CA MET A 126 1.15 10.98 -7.39
C MET A 126 0.54 10.02 -8.41
N ALA A 127 -0.72 10.24 -8.82
CA ALA A 127 -1.34 9.44 -9.88
C ALA A 127 -0.57 9.52 -11.21
N GLY A 128 -0.05 10.71 -11.55
CA GLY A 128 0.83 10.92 -12.70
C GLY A 128 2.13 10.12 -12.62
N TRP A 129 2.77 10.03 -11.46
CA TRP A 129 3.94 9.17 -11.26
C TRP A 129 3.61 7.69 -11.42
N LEU A 130 2.49 7.23 -10.87
CA LEU A 130 2.06 5.83 -11.02
C LEU A 130 1.80 5.48 -12.48
N ASP A 131 1.17 6.39 -13.25
CA ASP A 131 0.98 6.25 -14.69
C ASP A 131 2.32 6.27 -15.45
N TYR A 132 3.26 7.15 -15.07
CA TYR A 132 4.58 7.25 -15.70
C TYR A 132 5.41 5.98 -15.52
N PHE A 133 5.45 5.44 -14.30
CA PHE A 133 6.13 4.19 -13.97
C PHE A 133 5.34 2.94 -14.37
N LYS A 134 4.15 3.10 -14.97
CA LYS A 134 3.29 2.01 -15.45
C LYS A 134 2.88 1.03 -14.33
N ILE A 135 2.74 1.54 -13.13
CA ILE A 135 2.42 0.75 -11.94
C ILE A 135 0.90 0.62 -11.87
N PRO A 136 0.32 -0.59 -11.75
CA PRO A 136 -1.10 -0.73 -11.49
C PRO A 136 -1.49 -0.11 -10.14
N TYR A 137 -2.58 0.66 -10.09
CA TYR A 137 -3.06 1.23 -8.84
C TYR A 137 -4.57 1.30 -8.74
N VAL A 138 -5.05 1.40 -7.49
CA VAL A 138 -6.45 1.65 -7.15
C VAL A 138 -6.54 2.95 -6.39
N ILE A 139 -7.46 3.82 -6.81
CA ILE A 139 -7.82 5.00 -6.02
C ILE A 139 -8.75 4.55 -4.88
N VAL A 140 -8.29 4.66 -3.64
CA VAL A 140 -9.09 4.32 -2.46
C VAL A 140 -9.66 5.59 -1.84
N ILE A 141 -10.98 5.75 -1.96
CA ILE A 141 -11.73 6.90 -1.46
C ILE A 141 -12.15 6.64 -0.01
N THR A 142 -11.37 7.12 0.96
CA THR A 142 -11.56 6.83 2.39
C THR A 142 -12.54 7.76 3.08
N LYS A 143 -12.89 7.41 4.32
CA LYS A 143 -13.77 8.19 5.20
C LYS A 143 -15.17 8.40 4.60
N ILE A 144 -15.65 7.43 3.83
CA ILE A 144 -16.99 7.49 3.23
C ILE A 144 -18.10 7.51 4.30
N ASP A 145 -17.81 7.07 5.53
CA ASP A 145 -18.69 7.23 6.70
C ASP A 145 -18.96 8.69 7.09
N LYS A 146 -18.16 9.64 6.59
CA LYS A 146 -18.37 11.09 6.78
C LYS A 146 -19.22 11.72 5.68
N ILE A 147 -19.60 10.95 4.67
CA ILE A 147 -20.43 11.41 3.56
C ILE A 147 -21.84 10.85 3.73
N ALA A 148 -22.85 11.72 3.65
CA ALA A 148 -24.24 11.29 3.66
C ALA A 148 -24.48 10.30 2.51
N ARG A 149 -25.20 9.20 2.78
CA ARG A 149 -25.39 8.09 1.82
C ARG A 149 -25.89 8.56 0.45
N SER A 150 -26.81 9.52 0.42
CA SER A 150 -27.36 10.11 -0.81
C SER A 150 -26.35 10.93 -1.63
N LYS A 151 -25.25 11.38 -1.02
CA LYS A 151 -24.19 12.20 -1.66
C LYS A 151 -22.98 11.39 -2.11
N ILE A 152 -22.88 10.11 -1.75
CA ILE A 152 -21.70 9.26 -2.04
C ILE A 152 -21.43 9.20 -3.54
N ALA A 153 -22.44 8.89 -4.36
CA ALA A 153 -22.27 8.78 -5.81
C ALA A 153 -21.71 10.08 -6.42
N ARG A 154 -22.27 11.24 -6.01
CA ARG A 154 -21.81 12.56 -6.45
C ARG A 154 -20.36 12.84 -6.03
N GLN A 155 -19.97 12.47 -4.80
CA GLN A 155 -18.59 12.65 -4.34
C GLN A 155 -17.60 11.77 -5.12
N VAL A 156 -17.96 10.52 -5.39
CA VAL A 156 -17.13 9.61 -6.20
C VAL A 156 -16.94 10.16 -7.60
N GLU A 157 -18.01 10.68 -8.22
CA GLU A 157 -17.95 11.25 -9.56
C GLU A 157 -17.08 12.51 -9.62
N MET A 158 -17.21 13.40 -8.63
CA MET A 158 -16.34 14.57 -8.49
C MET A 158 -14.86 14.16 -8.39
N ILE A 159 -14.54 13.15 -7.58
CA ILE A 159 -13.16 12.66 -7.43
C ILE A 159 -12.63 12.08 -8.76
N LYS A 160 -13.43 11.27 -9.46
CA LYS A 160 -13.05 10.71 -10.76
C LYS A 160 -12.75 11.82 -11.77
N ASN A 161 -13.64 12.82 -11.86
CA ASN A 161 -13.48 13.94 -12.78
C ASN A 161 -12.24 14.78 -12.46
N ALA A 162 -11.94 15.00 -11.17
CA ALA A 162 -10.76 15.75 -10.75
C ALA A 162 -9.44 15.08 -11.14
N PHE A 163 -9.39 13.74 -11.17
CA PHE A 163 -8.23 13.00 -11.66
C PHE A 163 -8.11 12.96 -13.19
N GLY A 164 -9.25 13.08 -13.90
CA GLY A 164 -9.28 12.99 -15.35
C GLY A 164 -8.90 11.59 -15.85
N LYS A 165 -8.15 11.54 -16.96
CA LYS A 165 -7.78 10.28 -17.61
C LYS A 165 -6.56 9.65 -16.92
N LEU A 166 -6.79 8.53 -16.26
CA LEU A 166 -5.77 7.69 -15.62
C LEU A 166 -5.54 6.42 -16.44
N ARG A 167 -4.29 6.13 -16.83
CA ARG A 167 -3.96 5.02 -17.75
C ARG A 167 -3.77 3.68 -17.03
N TYR A 168 -3.18 3.71 -15.84
CA TYR A 168 -2.88 2.51 -15.05
C TYR A 168 -3.73 2.39 -13.78
N CYS A 169 -4.67 3.33 -13.57
CA CYS A 169 -5.71 3.18 -12.55
C CYS A 169 -6.67 2.06 -12.95
N GLN A 170 -6.81 1.09 -12.07
CA GLN A 170 -7.62 -0.10 -12.30
C GLN A 170 -9.06 0.16 -11.89
N GLN A 171 -9.25 0.74 -10.70
CA GLN A 171 -10.57 0.95 -10.09
C GLN A 171 -10.56 2.11 -9.10
N PHE A 172 -11.76 2.60 -8.79
CA PHE A 172 -12.03 3.50 -7.67
C PHE A 172 -12.85 2.75 -6.63
N VAL A 173 -12.33 2.61 -5.41
CA VAL A 173 -12.98 1.85 -4.34
C VAL A 173 -13.30 2.77 -3.17
N THR A 174 -14.57 2.82 -2.77
CA THR A 174 -14.98 3.54 -1.55
C THR A 174 -14.66 2.73 -0.31
N PHE A 175 -14.15 3.40 0.73
CA PHE A 175 -13.67 2.73 1.92
C PHE A 175 -14.02 3.48 3.21
N SER A 176 -14.36 2.72 4.26
CA SER A 176 -14.42 3.23 5.63
C SER A 176 -13.74 2.28 6.60
N ALA A 177 -12.76 2.81 7.34
CA ALA A 177 -12.14 2.08 8.44
C ALA A 177 -13.13 1.83 9.60
N ILE A 178 -14.13 2.71 9.77
CA ILE A 178 -15.14 2.60 10.82
C ILE A 178 -16.13 1.49 10.46
N THR A 179 -16.83 1.61 9.34
CA THR A 179 -17.91 0.67 8.97
C THR A 179 -17.38 -0.61 8.32
N GLY A 180 -16.20 -0.58 7.71
CA GLY A 180 -15.63 -1.71 6.96
C GLY A 180 -16.09 -1.81 5.51
N VAL A 181 -16.88 -0.85 5.01
CA VAL A 181 -17.21 -0.73 3.59
C VAL A 181 -15.92 -0.73 2.74
N GLY A 182 -15.95 -1.42 1.61
CA GLY A 182 -14.83 -1.55 0.66
C GLY A 182 -13.75 -2.56 1.06
N LYS A 183 -13.76 -3.09 2.29
CA LYS A 183 -12.69 -3.99 2.75
C LYS A 183 -12.57 -5.26 1.90
N ASN A 184 -13.68 -5.96 1.68
CA ASN A 184 -13.66 -7.24 0.95
C ASN A 184 -13.31 -7.04 -0.53
N GLU A 185 -13.78 -5.94 -1.13
CA GLU A 185 -13.44 -5.53 -2.48
C GLU A 185 -11.93 -5.27 -2.63
N LEU A 186 -11.34 -4.48 -1.73
CA LEU A 186 -9.88 -4.26 -1.71
C LEU A 186 -9.10 -5.56 -1.52
N LEU A 187 -9.54 -6.45 -0.63
CA LEU A 187 -8.89 -7.75 -0.43
C LEU A 187 -8.95 -8.62 -1.68
N SER A 188 -10.05 -8.57 -2.43
CA SER A 188 -10.20 -9.29 -3.69
C SER A 188 -9.27 -8.74 -4.77
N ILE A 189 -9.14 -7.41 -4.88
CA ILE A 189 -8.22 -6.79 -5.84
C ILE A 189 -6.77 -7.12 -5.46
N ILE A 190 -6.40 -6.97 -4.18
CA ILE A 190 -5.05 -7.31 -3.71
C ILE A 190 -4.69 -8.75 -4.09
N GLU A 191 -5.60 -9.71 -3.85
CA GLU A 191 -5.39 -11.13 -4.18
C GLU A 191 -5.14 -11.37 -5.67
N GLN A 192 -5.78 -10.59 -6.56
CA GLN A 192 -5.55 -10.68 -8.00
C GLN A 192 -4.13 -10.24 -8.39
N TYR A 193 -3.59 -9.21 -7.76
CA TYR A 193 -2.28 -8.63 -8.12
C TYR A 193 -1.09 -9.33 -7.47
N ILE A 194 -1.22 -9.82 -6.25
CA ILE A 194 -0.14 -10.59 -5.62
C ILE A 194 -0.02 -12.01 -6.20
N GLY A 195 -1.00 -12.44 -6.98
CA GLY A 195 -1.10 -13.79 -7.52
C GLY A 195 -1.43 -14.81 -6.44
N SER A 196 -1.81 -16.03 -6.85
CA SER A 196 -1.82 -17.16 -5.92
C SER A 196 -0.37 -17.48 -5.59
N VAL A 197 0.13 -16.91 -4.48
CA VAL A 197 1.40 -17.33 -3.88
C VAL A 197 1.27 -18.83 -3.65
N GLN A 198 1.89 -19.64 -4.50
CA GLN A 198 1.93 -21.08 -4.30
C GLN A 198 2.55 -21.27 -2.93
N ARG A 199 1.76 -21.76 -1.97
CA ARG A 199 2.30 -22.23 -0.69
C ARG A 199 3.31 -23.30 -1.06
N GLY A 200 4.60 -22.98 -0.93
CA GLY A 200 5.68 -23.91 -1.19
C GLY A 200 5.51 -25.14 -0.31
N LYS A 201 4.89 -26.20 -0.85
CA LYS A 201 5.26 -27.56 -0.49
C LYS A 201 6.64 -27.77 -1.10
N ASN A 202 7.68 -27.70 -0.27
CA ASN A 202 8.85 -28.58 -0.31
C ASN A 202 9.91 -28.11 0.70
N ILE A 203 9.68 -28.41 1.97
CA ILE A 203 10.77 -28.79 2.86
C ILE A 203 10.60 -30.31 3.05
N SER A 204 11.23 -31.10 2.18
CA SER A 204 11.37 -32.53 2.44
C SER A 204 12.69 -33.04 1.88
N LYS A 205 13.57 -33.40 2.82
CA LYS A 205 14.53 -34.50 2.77
C LYS A 205 15.79 -34.29 1.93
N THR A 206 16.78 -33.64 2.53
CA THR A 206 18.17 -34.11 2.42
C THR A 206 18.29 -35.44 3.18
N GLN A 207 17.96 -36.55 2.51
CA GLN A 207 18.38 -37.88 2.94
C GLN A 207 19.85 -38.10 2.56
N GLY A 208 20.58 -38.70 3.50
CA GLY A 208 22.03 -38.80 3.50
C GLY A 208 22.63 -39.61 2.35
N ARG A 209 23.83 -39.20 1.95
CA ARG A 209 24.79 -40.04 1.25
C ARG A 209 25.70 -40.69 2.30
N GLN A 210 25.53 -42.00 2.51
CA GLN A 210 26.63 -42.84 3.00
C GLN A 210 27.57 -43.13 1.82
N PRO A 211 28.90 -43.09 1.99
CA PRO A 211 29.82 -43.54 0.96
C PRO A 211 29.91 -45.07 0.95
N GLN A 212 29.85 -45.64 -0.25
CA GLN A 212 30.08 -47.05 -0.52
C GLN A 212 31.51 -47.44 -0.15
N LYS A 213 31.66 -48.59 0.52
CA LYS A 213 32.93 -49.29 0.70
C LYS A 213 33.46 -49.73 -0.66
N VAL A 214 34.70 -49.38 -0.95
CA VAL A 214 35.49 -49.98 -2.02
C VAL A 214 36.13 -51.24 -1.45
N SER A 215 36.05 -52.31 -2.24
CA SER A 215 36.70 -53.62 -2.08
C SER A 215 38.19 -53.53 -1.79
#